data_AF-A0A378L4D9-F1
#
_entry.id   AF-A0A378L4D9-F1
#
_cell.length_a   1.000
_cell.length_b   1.000
_cell.length_c   1.000
_cell.angle_alpha   90.00
_cell.angle_beta   90.00
_cell.angle_gamma   90.00
#
_symmetry.space_group_name_H-M   'P 1'
#
loop_
_entity.id
_entity.type
_entity.pdbx_description
1 polymer ?
#
loop_
_entity_poly.entity_id
_entity_poly.type
_entity_poly.pdbx_seq_one_letter_code
_entity_poly.pdbx_strand_id
1 'polypeptide(L)'
;MMHNHQFINADYPFQSRFISIKGANLHYIEEGEGKPILFLHGMPSSSYMWRNIIPHLKAYGRCIALDLIGHGNSDSPDIEFRVEDHLAYLTEFIEQLDLKDILIVGHSWGASLGIAYAKTHEHNIRGLSYLEPMLGAWNHWEDFNPNNSAAQDLFKKFRSPEGWELIVNQNMFLEQIFINASMRALSPEENAHYINPFQAIERRKAAWRAPQELPIAHNPADVVTLVDTNFSWMKKTTIPQLFFYTDPAAFFTKEAVDQFVQQACAVTPCYLGKGVYNHAEDYPHEIGFTLVAWIINNYSLGSVTPKFSFYTIIHKAIRKSLFDTAVLAGQTDFFDIDKRETFIKKFSDLMSLLKNHSLNEDTYILPLLIEKKIAPSIEQDHEHLEADLQRLEQMLRITCECQEQSICDELGNNFYLAFNEFISHYLQHLFDEETYIMPALREAYPLSVLLSSMDEFKKSQSEEEMKQSLSLILGAINTKESQLILNNNQQSASQEIY
;
A
#
# COMPACT_ATOMS: atom_id res chain seq x y z
N MET A 1 18.72 -2.38 14.53
CA MET A 1 17.98 -1.26 13.94
C MET A 1 16.86 -1.86 13.11
N MET A 2 15.65 -1.92 13.66
CA MET A 2 14.48 -2.40 12.92
C MET A 2 13.93 -1.21 12.14
N HIS A 3 14.15 -1.18 10.82
CA HIS A 3 13.40 -0.28 9.95
C HIS A 3 11.98 -0.85 9.83
N ASN A 4 11.02 -0.14 10.45
CA ASN A 4 9.58 -0.31 10.30
C ASN A 4 9.22 -0.31 8.81
N HIS A 5 9.17 -1.49 8.19
CA HIS A 5 8.40 -1.68 6.98
C HIS A 5 7.00 -2.04 7.46
N GLN A 6 6.00 -1.21 7.16
CA GLN A 6 4.61 -1.67 7.13
C GLN A 6 4.58 -3.01 6.39
N PHE A 7 3.82 -4.00 6.88
CA PHE A 7 3.85 -5.38 6.38
C PHE A 7 3.70 -5.43 4.85
N ILE A 8 4.83 -5.52 4.14
CA ILE A 8 4.86 -5.71 2.70
C ILE A 8 4.42 -7.15 2.46
N ASN A 9 3.23 -7.32 1.90
CA ASN A 9 2.60 -8.62 1.77
C ASN A 9 2.99 -9.29 0.46
N ALA A 10 3.16 -10.62 0.48
CA ALA A 10 3.31 -11.46 -0.70
C ALA A 10 1.99 -11.71 -1.43
N ASP A 11 0.85 -11.52 -0.75
CA ASP A 11 -0.47 -11.79 -1.31
C ASP A 11 -0.73 -11.02 -2.61
N TYR A 12 -1.35 -11.73 -3.57
CA TYR A 12 -1.84 -11.17 -4.82
C TYR A 12 -3.35 -11.42 -4.95
N PRO A 13 -4.18 -10.73 -4.15
CA PRO A 13 -5.61 -11.03 -4.01
C PRO A 13 -6.47 -10.44 -5.14
N PHE A 14 -5.93 -10.31 -6.35
CA PHE A 14 -6.61 -9.66 -7.46
C PHE A 14 -7.24 -10.67 -8.42
N GLN A 15 -8.43 -10.34 -8.90
CA GLN A 15 -9.07 -11.15 -9.94
C GLN A 15 -8.32 -10.98 -11.27
N SER A 16 -7.84 -12.10 -11.82
CA SER A 16 -7.21 -12.11 -13.14
C SER A 16 -8.22 -11.85 -14.25
N ARG A 17 -7.86 -10.98 -15.19
CA ARG A 17 -8.61 -10.67 -16.41
C ARG A 17 -7.71 -10.84 -17.62
N PHE A 18 -8.32 -11.11 -18.76
CA PHE A 18 -7.62 -11.30 -20.02
C PHE A 18 -8.32 -10.56 -21.15
N ILE A 19 -7.54 -10.05 -22.09
CA ILE A 19 -8.04 -9.46 -23.34
C ILE A 19 -7.22 -9.97 -24.52
N SER A 20 -7.90 -10.33 -25.62
CA SER A 20 -7.25 -10.89 -26.79
C SER A 20 -6.81 -9.77 -27.75
N ILE A 21 -5.50 -9.67 -27.94
CA ILE A 21 -4.86 -8.60 -28.72
C ILE A 21 -3.89 -9.24 -29.69
N LYS A 22 -4.03 -8.95 -30.98
CA LYS A 22 -3.14 -9.47 -32.05
C LYS A 22 -2.95 -11.01 -31.99
N GLY A 23 -3.97 -11.74 -31.52
CA GLY A 23 -3.94 -13.20 -31.39
C GLY A 23 -3.27 -13.75 -30.12
N ALA A 24 -2.86 -12.89 -29.20
CA ALA A 24 -2.31 -13.26 -27.89
C ALA A 24 -3.21 -12.72 -26.77
N ASN A 25 -3.35 -13.45 -25.67
CA ASN A 25 -4.08 -13.00 -24.49
C ASN A 25 -3.14 -12.18 -23.60
N LEU A 26 -3.49 -10.91 -23.37
CA LEU A 26 -2.84 -10.09 -22.35
C LEU A 26 -3.60 -10.23 -21.04
N HIS A 27 -2.88 -10.57 -19.97
CA HIS A 27 -3.37 -10.54 -18.62
C HIS A 27 -3.33 -9.13 -18.05
N TYR A 28 -4.33 -8.78 -17.27
CA TYR A 28 -4.33 -7.59 -16.43
C TYR A 28 -5.18 -7.84 -15.19
N ILE A 29 -5.00 -6.97 -14.19
CA ILE A 29 -5.93 -6.86 -13.07
C ILE A 29 -6.57 -5.47 -13.06
N GLU A 30 -7.74 -5.38 -12.43
CA GLU A 30 -8.56 -4.20 -12.44
C GLU A 30 -9.26 -4.04 -11.09
N GLU A 31 -9.00 -2.93 -10.42
CA GLU A 31 -9.52 -2.61 -9.09
C GLU A 31 -10.06 -1.18 -9.04
N GLY A 32 -11.14 -0.98 -8.29
CA GLY A 32 -11.72 0.36 -8.12
C GLY A 32 -12.47 0.86 -9.35
N GLU A 33 -12.90 2.13 -9.29
CA GLU A 33 -13.78 2.74 -10.28
C GLU A 33 -13.36 4.18 -10.63
N GLY A 34 -13.92 4.71 -11.71
CA GLY A 34 -13.70 6.08 -12.16
C GLY A 34 -12.55 6.22 -13.15
N LYS A 35 -11.81 7.33 -13.04
CA LYS A 35 -10.78 7.70 -14.01
C LYS A 35 -9.59 6.72 -13.98
N PRO A 36 -9.11 6.19 -15.13
CA PRO A 36 -8.17 5.06 -15.16
C PRO A 36 -6.76 5.43 -14.68
N ILE A 37 -6.16 4.57 -13.88
CA ILE A 37 -4.76 4.62 -13.44
C ILE A 37 -4.10 3.36 -13.99
N LEU A 38 -3.27 3.51 -15.02
CA LEU A 38 -2.63 2.41 -15.74
C LEU A 38 -1.22 2.17 -15.20
N PHE A 39 -1.00 1.00 -14.62
CA PHE A 39 0.29 0.56 -14.09
C PHE A 39 1.04 -0.31 -15.10
N LEU A 40 2.30 0.07 -15.36
CA LEU A 40 3.17 -0.59 -16.34
C LEU A 40 4.50 -1.01 -15.67
N HIS A 41 4.70 -2.32 -15.50
CA HIS A 41 5.89 -2.86 -14.83
C HIS A 41 7.17 -2.81 -15.70
N GLY A 42 8.34 -2.94 -15.08
CA GLY A 42 9.63 -3.14 -15.77
C GLY A 42 9.82 -4.58 -16.28
N MET A 43 10.85 -4.84 -17.09
CA MET A 43 11.11 -6.18 -17.64
C MET A 43 12.40 -6.78 -17.06
N PRO A 44 12.40 -8.03 -16.55
CA PRO A 44 11.27 -8.95 -16.42
C PRO A 44 10.53 -8.75 -15.09
N SER A 45 9.22 -8.54 -15.14
CA SER A 45 8.36 -8.47 -13.96
C SER A 45 6.92 -8.77 -14.37
N SER A 46 5.94 -8.34 -13.57
CA SER A 46 4.51 -8.41 -13.88
C SER A 46 3.75 -7.35 -13.06
N SER A 47 2.44 -7.32 -13.22
CA SER A 47 1.51 -6.58 -12.37
C SER A 47 1.65 -6.90 -10.87
N TYR A 48 2.27 -8.03 -10.51
CA TYR A 48 2.61 -8.39 -9.12
C TYR A 48 3.44 -7.32 -8.39
N MET A 49 4.25 -6.56 -9.13
CA MET A 49 5.01 -5.42 -8.60
C MET A 49 4.12 -4.36 -7.91
N TRP A 50 2.87 -4.23 -8.36
CA TRP A 50 1.96 -3.18 -7.90
C TRP A 50 1.05 -3.62 -6.74
N ARG A 51 1.19 -4.86 -6.25
CA ARG A 51 0.26 -5.47 -5.29
C ARG A 51 0.10 -4.70 -3.98
N ASN A 52 1.18 -4.08 -3.51
CA ASN A 52 1.18 -3.28 -2.28
C ASN A 52 0.96 -1.77 -2.53
N ILE A 53 0.86 -1.34 -3.80
CA ILE A 53 0.61 0.06 -4.20
C ILE A 53 -0.86 0.28 -4.57
N ILE A 54 -1.45 -0.62 -5.35
CA ILE A 54 -2.85 -0.52 -5.82
C ILE A 54 -3.87 -0.40 -4.69
N PRO A 55 -3.74 -1.09 -3.54
CA PRO A 55 -4.68 -0.93 -2.42
C PRO A 55 -4.84 0.51 -1.94
N HIS A 56 -3.80 1.35 -2.03
CA HIS A 56 -3.88 2.78 -1.69
C HIS A 56 -4.72 3.58 -2.69
N LEU A 57 -4.76 3.14 -3.95
CA LEU A 57 -5.26 3.92 -5.08
C LEU A 57 -6.64 3.51 -5.58
N LYS A 58 -7.10 2.27 -5.30
CA LYS A 58 -8.40 1.77 -5.78
C LYS A 58 -9.61 2.60 -5.33
N ALA A 59 -9.46 3.41 -4.27
CA ALA A 59 -10.48 4.34 -3.82
C ALA A 59 -10.50 5.68 -4.59
N TYR A 60 -9.48 5.96 -5.40
CA TYR A 60 -9.23 7.24 -6.07
C TYR A 60 -9.20 7.13 -7.60
N GLY A 61 -9.35 5.93 -8.14
CA GLY A 61 -9.46 5.69 -9.58
C GLY A 61 -9.59 4.20 -9.91
N ARG A 62 -9.85 3.93 -11.19
CA ARG A 62 -9.88 2.58 -11.77
C ARG A 62 -8.45 2.12 -12.03
N CYS A 63 -7.86 1.40 -11.10
CA CYS A 63 -6.50 0.87 -11.18
C CYS A 63 -6.45 -0.32 -12.14
N ILE A 64 -5.64 -0.24 -13.19
CA ILE A 64 -5.45 -1.30 -14.18
C ILE A 64 -3.96 -1.60 -14.24
N ALA A 65 -3.54 -2.82 -13.90
CA ALA A 65 -2.14 -3.23 -14.04
C ALA A 65 -2.02 -4.30 -15.11
N LEU A 66 -1.29 -3.97 -16.18
CA LEU A 66 -1.08 -4.83 -17.34
C LEU A 66 0.16 -5.68 -17.15
N ASP A 67 0.05 -6.99 -17.39
CA ASP A 67 1.21 -7.84 -17.66
C ASP A 67 1.62 -7.62 -19.13
N LEU A 68 2.80 -7.07 -19.36
CA LEU A 68 3.31 -6.85 -20.72
C LEU A 68 3.39 -8.17 -21.49
N ILE A 69 3.24 -8.14 -22.82
CA ILE A 69 3.34 -9.33 -23.66
C ILE A 69 4.63 -10.13 -23.34
N GLY A 70 4.54 -11.45 -23.21
CA GLY A 70 5.67 -12.31 -22.81
C GLY A 70 6.05 -12.28 -21.33
N HIS A 71 5.31 -11.55 -20.49
CA HIS A 71 5.58 -11.41 -19.06
C HIS A 71 4.37 -11.81 -18.22
N GLY A 72 4.60 -12.10 -16.93
CA GLY A 72 3.55 -12.49 -15.99
C GLY A 72 2.64 -13.59 -16.54
N ASN A 73 1.34 -13.37 -16.52
CA ASN A 73 0.34 -14.30 -17.04
C ASN A 73 -0.09 -13.99 -18.50
N SER A 74 0.47 -12.95 -19.14
CA SER A 74 0.27 -12.69 -20.56
C SER A 74 0.93 -13.75 -21.42
N ASP A 75 0.34 -14.07 -22.57
CA ASP A 75 0.89 -15.02 -23.53
C ASP A 75 2.31 -14.61 -24.00
N SER A 76 3.10 -15.61 -24.39
CA SER A 76 4.46 -15.43 -24.95
C SER A 76 4.51 -15.99 -26.37
N PRO A 77 3.96 -15.25 -27.36
CA PRO A 77 4.00 -15.69 -28.75
C PRO A 77 5.43 -15.68 -29.29
N ASP A 78 5.69 -16.38 -30.39
CA ASP A 78 6.99 -16.37 -31.06
C ASP A 78 7.19 -15.07 -31.85
N ILE A 79 7.52 -14.00 -31.12
CA ILE A 79 7.86 -12.66 -31.64
C ILE A 79 9.23 -12.24 -31.09
N GLU A 80 9.74 -11.09 -31.52
CA GLU A 80 11.06 -10.62 -31.10
C GLU A 80 11.08 -9.90 -29.75
N PHE A 81 9.92 -9.48 -29.25
CA PHE A 81 9.73 -8.76 -27.99
C PHE A 81 10.49 -7.43 -27.94
N ARG A 82 10.67 -6.79 -29.10
CA ARG A 82 11.32 -5.49 -29.18
C ARG A 82 10.46 -4.42 -28.52
N VAL A 83 11.04 -3.27 -28.19
CA VAL A 83 10.29 -2.16 -27.58
C VAL A 83 9.10 -1.74 -28.44
N GLU A 84 9.25 -1.79 -29.77
CA GLU A 84 8.16 -1.53 -30.73
C GLU A 84 7.00 -2.56 -30.64
N ASP A 85 7.31 -3.84 -30.40
CA ASP A 85 6.29 -4.88 -30.19
C ASP A 85 5.49 -4.54 -28.94
N HIS A 86 6.17 -4.30 -27.82
CA HIS A 86 5.52 -3.95 -26.56
C HIS A 86 4.66 -2.69 -26.68
N LEU A 87 5.14 -1.66 -27.38
CA LEU A 87 4.37 -0.43 -27.61
C LEU A 87 3.13 -0.69 -28.47
N ALA A 88 3.22 -1.54 -29.49
CA ALA A 88 2.07 -1.90 -30.33
C ALA A 88 1.00 -2.68 -29.56
N TYR A 89 1.39 -3.59 -28.66
CA TYR A 89 0.46 -4.29 -27.77
C TYR A 89 -0.16 -3.35 -26.74
N LEU A 90 0.63 -2.45 -26.14
CA LEU A 90 0.15 -1.46 -25.16
C LEU A 90 -0.87 -0.49 -25.76
N THR A 91 -0.61 0.03 -26.96
CA THR A 91 -1.53 0.96 -27.64
C THR A 91 -2.87 0.28 -27.92
N GLU A 92 -2.84 -0.93 -28.49
CA GLU A 92 -4.06 -1.70 -28.77
C GLU A 92 -4.79 -2.09 -27.47
N PHE A 93 -4.07 -2.36 -26.38
CA PHE A 93 -4.67 -2.61 -25.07
C PHE A 93 -5.44 -1.41 -24.53
N ILE A 94 -4.83 -0.22 -24.60
CA ILE A 94 -5.47 1.03 -24.20
C ILE A 94 -6.70 1.32 -25.06
N GLU A 95 -6.62 1.08 -26.37
CA GLU A 95 -7.72 1.30 -27.31
C GLU A 95 -8.88 0.32 -27.08
N GLN A 96 -8.62 -0.98 -26.92
CA GLN A 96 -9.67 -1.98 -26.75
C GLN A 96 -10.38 -1.89 -25.40
N LEU A 97 -9.70 -1.47 -24.34
CA LEU A 97 -10.34 -1.16 -23.05
C LEU A 97 -10.98 0.24 -23.01
N ASP A 98 -10.89 0.99 -24.10
CA ASP A 98 -11.37 2.36 -24.27
C ASP A 98 -10.93 3.29 -23.12
N LEU A 99 -9.65 3.20 -22.73
CA LEU A 99 -9.14 3.99 -21.62
C LEU A 99 -8.94 5.44 -22.06
N LYS A 100 -9.59 6.36 -21.34
CA LYS A 100 -9.50 7.81 -21.57
C LYS A 100 -8.97 8.57 -20.36
N ASP A 101 -8.28 9.68 -20.62
CA ASP A 101 -7.81 10.61 -19.58
C ASP A 101 -6.92 9.92 -18.54
N ILE A 102 -5.95 9.12 -19.01
CA ILE A 102 -5.19 8.13 -18.24
C ILE A 102 -4.13 8.78 -17.36
N LEU A 103 -4.00 8.32 -16.11
CA LEU A 103 -2.78 8.50 -15.31
C LEU A 103 -1.90 7.25 -15.49
N ILE A 104 -0.71 7.40 -16.04
CA ILE A 104 0.23 6.28 -16.19
C ILE A 104 1.18 6.24 -14.99
N VAL A 105 1.35 5.06 -14.39
CA VAL A 105 2.34 4.77 -13.34
C VAL A 105 3.28 3.70 -13.88
N GLY A 106 4.53 4.05 -14.18
CA GLY A 106 5.47 3.15 -14.83
C GLY A 106 6.73 2.87 -14.03
N HIS A 107 7.29 1.67 -14.16
CA HIS A 107 8.63 1.33 -13.68
C HIS A 107 9.53 0.91 -14.83
N SER A 108 10.76 1.43 -14.89
CA SER A 108 11.77 1.03 -15.88
C SER A 108 11.25 1.02 -17.33
N TRP A 109 11.28 -0.13 -18.03
CA TRP A 109 10.71 -0.26 -19.37
C TRP A 109 9.23 0.13 -19.45
N GLY A 110 8.42 -0.18 -18.42
CA GLY A 110 7.03 0.26 -18.35
C GLY A 110 6.90 1.78 -18.27
N ALA A 111 7.81 2.47 -17.58
CA ALA A 111 7.89 3.93 -17.62
C ALA A 111 8.23 4.42 -19.04
N SER A 112 9.27 3.87 -19.68
CA SER A 112 9.68 4.26 -21.04
C SER A 112 8.57 4.05 -22.08
N LEU A 113 7.83 2.93 -22.00
CA LEU A 113 6.69 2.63 -22.86
C LEU A 113 5.52 3.60 -22.61
N GLY A 114 5.20 3.85 -21.35
CA GLY A 114 4.16 4.81 -20.97
C GLY A 114 4.46 6.23 -21.45
N ILE A 115 5.71 6.68 -21.32
CA ILE A 115 6.19 7.98 -21.83
C ILE A 115 6.12 8.00 -23.37
N ALA A 116 6.50 6.92 -24.05
CA ALA A 116 6.41 6.83 -25.51
C ALA A 116 4.96 6.95 -26.01
N TYR A 117 4.02 6.25 -25.34
CA TYR A 117 2.60 6.37 -25.62
C TYR A 117 2.11 7.81 -25.37
N ALA A 118 2.44 8.39 -24.21
CA ALA A 118 2.02 9.73 -23.83
C ALA A 118 2.51 10.82 -24.80
N LYS A 119 3.77 10.74 -25.25
CA LYS A 119 4.36 11.64 -26.25
C LYS A 119 3.55 11.71 -27.55
N THR A 120 2.90 10.62 -27.93
CA THR A 120 2.09 10.53 -29.16
C THR A 120 0.59 10.70 -28.92
N HIS A 121 0.14 10.68 -27.66
CA HIS A 121 -1.26 10.71 -27.25
C HIS A 121 -1.51 11.70 -26.10
N GLU A 122 -0.89 12.88 -26.13
CA GLU A 122 -0.96 13.85 -25.01
C GLU A 122 -2.39 14.15 -24.54
N HIS A 123 -3.32 14.27 -25.50
CA HIS A 123 -4.74 14.53 -25.24
C HIS A 123 -5.44 13.46 -24.40
N ASN A 124 -4.85 12.26 -24.32
CA ASN A 124 -5.40 11.13 -23.59
C ASN A 124 -4.75 10.92 -22.22
N ILE A 125 -3.79 11.77 -21.84
CA ILE A 125 -2.99 11.60 -20.62
C ILE A 125 -3.26 12.76 -19.66
N ARG A 126 -3.71 12.43 -18.44
CA ARG A 126 -3.88 13.42 -17.38
C ARG A 126 -2.63 13.62 -16.54
N GLY A 127 -1.76 12.61 -16.47
CA GLY A 127 -0.54 12.65 -15.67
C GLY A 127 0.36 11.45 -15.89
N LEU A 128 1.63 11.62 -15.48
CA LEU A 128 2.65 10.58 -15.51
C LEU A 128 3.29 10.43 -14.14
N SER A 129 3.47 9.20 -13.68
CA SER A 129 4.27 8.86 -12.53
C SER A 129 5.27 7.79 -12.93
N TYR A 130 6.51 7.89 -12.47
CA TYR A 130 7.53 6.93 -12.86
C TYR A 130 8.59 6.68 -11.80
N LEU A 131 9.09 5.45 -11.83
CA LEU A 131 10.16 4.91 -10.99
C LEU A 131 11.24 4.31 -11.90
N GLU A 132 12.51 4.62 -11.64
CA GLU A 132 13.63 4.18 -12.49
C GLU A 132 13.42 4.40 -14.02
N PRO A 133 12.95 5.58 -14.48
CA PRO A 133 12.81 5.84 -15.91
C PRO A 133 14.18 5.91 -16.61
N MET A 134 14.18 5.79 -17.93
CA MET A 134 15.36 6.13 -18.74
C MET A 134 15.40 7.63 -19.01
N LEU A 135 16.38 8.34 -18.45
CA LEU A 135 16.57 9.79 -18.61
C LEU A 135 17.48 10.13 -19.80
N GLY A 136 17.19 9.55 -20.97
CA GLY A 136 18.05 9.62 -22.16
C GLY A 136 18.87 8.33 -22.37
N ALA A 137 19.49 8.22 -23.54
CA ALA A 137 20.41 7.13 -23.84
C ALA A 137 21.75 7.29 -23.10
N TRP A 138 22.38 6.15 -22.78
CA TRP A 138 23.73 6.11 -22.24
C TRP A 138 24.73 6.12 -23.40
N ASN A 139 25.52 7.18 -23.53
CA ASN A 139 26.46 7.33 -24.65
C ASN A 139 27.65 6.37 -24.53
N HIS A 140 28.03 6.04 -23.29
CA HIS A 140 29.08 5.08 -22.98
C HIS A 140 28.59 4.06 -21.95
N TRP A 141 29.31 2.94 -21.81
CA TRP A 141 28.96 1.90 -20.85
C TRP A 141 29.09 2.37 -19.41
N GLU A 142 30.01 3.30 -19.16
CA GLU A 142 30.31 3.90 -17.86
C GLU A 142 29.15 4.78 -17.36
N ASP A 143 28.31 5.28 -18.27
CA ASP A 143 27.13 6.07 -17.95
C ASP A 143 25.99 5.18 -17.40
N PHE A 144 25.95 3.91 -17.78
CA PHE A 144 24.97 2.93 -17.30
C PHE A 144 25.40 2.35 -15.95
N ASN A 145 24.48 2.32 -14.96
CA ASN A 145 24.80 1.89 -13.59
C ASN A 145 26.06 2.59 -13.05
N PRO A 146 26.04 3.93 -12.96
CA PRO A 146 27.21 4.70 -12.56
C PRO A 146 27.68 4.22 -11.17
N ASN A 147 28.98 3.95 -11.04
CA ASN A 147 29.64 3.39 -9.86
C ASN A 147 29.41 1.89 -9.59
N ASN A 148 28.86 1.13 -10.54
CA ASN A 148 28.72 -0.33 -10.43
C ASN A 148 29.29 -1.06 -11.67
N SER A 149 30.62 -1.15 -11.73
CA SER A 149 31.34 -1.82 -12.82
C SER A 149 30.98 -3.30 -12.95
N ALA A 150 30.65 -3.97 -11.84
CA ALA A 150 30.20 -5.36 -11.86
C ALA A 150 28.86 -5.51 -12.61
N ALA A 151 27.90 -4.61 -12.39
CA ALA A 151 26.66 -4.57 -13.16
C ALA A 151 26.95 -4.24 -14.64
N GLN A 152 27.82 -3.27 -14.94
CA GLN A 152 28.20 -2.94 -16.31
C GLN A 152 28.76 -4.16 -17.07
N ASP A 153 29.69 -4.90 -16.47
CA ASP A 153 30.29 -6.08 -17.09
C ASP A 153 29.31 -7.25 -17.22
N LEU A 154 28.38 -7.40 -16.28
CA LEU A 154 27.32 -8.39 -16.38
C LEU A 154 26.35 -8.06 -17.53
N PHE A 155 25.93 -6.80 -17.66
CA PHE A 155 25.04 -6.39 -18.75
C PHE A 155 25.73 -6.45 -20.13
N LYS A 156 27.05 -6.29 -20.22
CA LYS A 156 27.82 -6.60 -21.45
C LYS A 156 27.69 -8.06 -21.85
N LYS A 157 27.78 -8.99 -20.89
CA LYS A 157 27.59 -10.44 -21.13
C LYS A 157 26.14 -10.79 -21.49
N PHE A 158 25.17 -10.15 -20.84
CA PHE A 158 23.77 -10.30 -21.23
C PHE A 158 23.52 -9.82 -22.65
N ARG A 159 24.27 -8.82 -23.11
CA ARG A 159 24.18 -8.24 -24.47
C ARG A 159 25.10 -8.89 -25.51
N SER A 160 25.75 -10.00 -25.16
CA SER A 160 26.59 -10.78 -26.07
C SER A 160 25.91 -12.13 -26.41
N PRO A 161 26.48 -12.95 -27.32
CA PRO A 161 25.94 -14.27 -27.63
C PRO A 161 25.76 -15.18 -26.41
N GLU A 162 26.59 -15.02 -25.37
CA GLU A 162 26.49 -15.73 -24.09
C GLU A 162 25.20 -15.38 -23.33
N GLY A 163 24.60 -14.22 -23.58
CA GLY A 163 23.39 -13.76 -22.89
C GLY A 163 22.21 -14.72 -23.05
N TRP A 164 22.12 -15.46 -24.16
CA TRP A 164 21.08 -16.47 -24.33
C TRP A 164 21.24 -17.60 -23.31
N GLU A 165 22.45 -18.12 -23.14
CA GLU A 165 22.74 -19.15 -22.15
C GLU A 165 22.44 -18.65 -20.74
N LEU A 166 22.90 -17.44 -20.39
CA LEU A 166 22.74 -16.89 -19.04
C LEU A 166 21.27 -16.58 -18.70
N ILE A 167 20.51 -16.01 -19.63
CA ILE A 167 19.15 -15.53 -19.35
C ILE A 167 18.11 -16.60 -19.68
N VAL A 168 18.20 -17.24 -20.85
CA VAL A 168 17.19 -18.20 -21.30
C VAL A 168 17.44 -19.57 -20.69
N ASN A 169 18.65 -20.12 -20.82
CA ASN A 169 18.90 -21.48 -20.37
C ASN A 169 19.06 -21.56 -18.84
N GLN A 170 19.72 -20.57 -18.22
CA GLN A 170 20.02 -20.54 -16.79
C GLN A 170 19.08 -19.68 -15.93
N ASN A 171 18.16 -18.92 -16.53
CA ASN A 171 17.22 -18.03 -15.83
C ASN A 171 17.89 -17.02 -14.87
N MET A 172 19.17 -16.70 -15.07
CA MET A 172 19.99 -15.91 -14.15
C MET A 172 19.44 -14.51 -13.93
N PHE A 173 18.83 -13.93 -14.97
CA PHE A 173 18.32 -12.57 -14.91
C PHE A 173 17.18 -12.42 -13.90
N LEU A 174 16.31 -13.42 -13.77
CA LEU A 174 15.26 -13.44 -12.75
C LEU A 174 15.79 -13.95 -11.42
N GLU A 175 16.37 -15.15 -11.39
CA GLU A 175 16.69 -15.87 -10.14
C GLU A 175 17.89 -15.31 -9.37
N GLN A 176 18.73 -14.49 -10.00
CA GLN A 176 19.94 -13.96 -9.34
C GLN A 176 20.03 -12.45 -9.40
N ILE A 177 19.50 -11.82 -10.46
CA ILE A 177 19.61 -10.37 -10.64
C ILE A 177 18.35 -9.66 -10.17
N PHE A 178 17.20 -9.91 -10.81
CA PHE A 178 15.97 -9.17 -10.55
C PHE A 178 15.48 -9.35 -9.10
N ILE A 179 15.40 -10.58 -8.58
CA ILE A 179 14.90 -10.80 -7.21
C ILE A 179 15.81 -10.23 -6.11
N ASN A 180 17.08 -9.97 -6.43
CA ASN A 180 18.05 -9.38 -5.52
C ASN A 180 18.24 -7.87 -5.76
N ALA A 181 17.41 -7.25 -6.62
CA ALA A 181 17.50 -5.84 -6.97
C ALA A 181 16.62 -4.93 -6.08
N SER A 182 16.36 -5.37 -4.84
CA SER A 182 15.70 -4.64 -3.76
C SER A 182 16.63 -4.52 -2.54
N MET A 183 16.41 -3.53 -1.68
CA MET A 183 17.16 -3.41 -0.42
C MET A 183 16.76 -4.49 0.59
N ARG A 184 15.48 -4.86 0.62
CA ARG A 184 15.02 -5.99 1.43
C ARG A 184 15.18 -7.32 0.69
N ALA A 185 15.35 -8.39 1.44
CA ALA A 185 15.23 -9.73 0.90
C ALA A 185 13.74 -10.04 0.64
N LEU A 186 13.42 -10.49 -0.58
CA LEU A 186 12.10 -10.99 -0.92
C LEU A 186 11.89 -12.38 -0.30
N SER A 187 10.67 -12.64 0.17
CA SER A 187 10.30 -13.94 0.71
C SER A 187 10.29 -15.02 -0.38
N PRO A 188 10.35 -16.32 -0.04
CA PRO A 188 10.22 -17.39 -1.03
C PRO A 188 8.93 -17.30 -1.84
N GLU A 189 7.84 -16.86 -1.22
CA GLU A 189 6.54 -16.68 -1.87
C GLU A 189 6.58 -15.52 -2.87
N GLU A 190 7.19 -14.39 -2.49
CA GLU A 190 7.36 -13.25 -3.39
C GLU A 190 8.25 -13.60 -4.59
N ASN A 191 9.34 -14.32 -4.34
CA ASN A 191 10.20 -14.82 -5.40
C ASN A 191 9.45 -15.76 -6.36
N ALA A 192 8.59 -16.63 -5.83
CA ALA A 192 7.79 -17.53 -6.65
C ALA A 192 6.87 -16.77 -7.61
N HIS A 193 6.24 -15.68 -7.17
CA HIS A 193 5.40 -14.85 -8.05
C HIS A 193 6.17 -14.24 -9.24
N TYR A 194 7.44 -13.89 -9.05
CA TYR A 194 8.28 -13.39 -10.14
C TYR A 194 8.87 -14.49 -11.02
N ILE A 195 9.28 -15.62 -10.44
CA ILE A 195 10.00 -16.69 -11.15
C ILE A 195 9.05 -17.62 -11.90
N ASN A 196 7.89 -17.95 -11.33
CA ASN A 196 6.97 -18.94 -11.89
C ASN A 196 6.53 -18.66 -13.35
N PRO A 197 6.23 -17.39 -13.74
CA PRO A 197 5.95 -17.04 -15.14
C PRO A 197 7.02 -17.42 -16.17
N PHE A 198 8.26 -17.64 -15.70
CA PHE A 198 9.44 -17.92 -16.50
C PHE A 198 10.02 -19.32 -16.23
N GLN A 199 9.27 -20.24 -15.63
CA GLN A 199 9.75 -21.61 -15.43
C GLN A 199 10.01 -22.36 -16.74
N ALA A 200 9.15 -22.15 -17.74
CA ALA A 200 9.32 -22.74 -19.06
C ALA A 200 10.35 -21.94 -19.88
N ILE A 201 11.27 -22.63 -20.55
CA ILE A 201 12.42 -22.01 -21.23
C ILE A 201 11.98 -21.06 -22.36
N GLU A 202 10.90 -21.42 -23.05
CA GLU A 202 10.27 -20.65 -24.12
C GLU A 202 9.69 -19.31 -23.64
N ARG A 203 9.40 -19.16 -22.34
CA ARG A 203 8.89 -17.90 -21.75
C ARG A 203 9.99 -16.86 -21.56
N ARG A 204 11.27 -17.24 -21.66
CA ARG A 204 12.40 -16.38 -21.27
C ARG A 204 12.94 -15.53 -22.42
N LYS A 205 12.43 -15.67 -23.66
CA LYS A 205 12.84 -14.85 -24.80
C LYS A 205 12.60 -13.36 -24.53
N ALA A 206 11.45 -13.02 -23.93
CA ALA A 206 11.12 -11.63 -23.56
C ALA A 206 12.08 -11.08 -22.48
N ALA A 207 12.38 -11.87 -21.44
CA ALA A 207 13.36 -11.52 -20.41
C ALA A 207 14.78 -11.34 -20.98
N TRP A 208 15.18 -12.16 -21.95
CA TRP A 208 16.45 -12.02 -22.67
C TRP A 208 16.50 -10.77 -23.55
N ARG A 209 15.39 -10.41 -24.21
CA ARG A 209 15.32 -9.23 -25.07
C ARG A 209 15.42 -7.92 -24.29
N ALA A 210 14.89 -7.86 -23.07
CA ALA A 210 14.88 -6.65 -22.23
C ALA A 210 16.26 -5.96 -22.07
N PRO A 211 17.36 -6.65 -21.69
CA PRO A 211 18.67 -6.02 -21.65
C PRO A 211 19.24 -5.69 -23.04
N GLN A 212 18.83 -6.39 -24.11
CA GLN A 212 19.27 -6.09 -25.49
C GLN A 212 18.75 -4.76 -26.00
N GLU A 213 17.57 -4.35 -25.54
CA GLU A 213 16.94 -3.11 -25.98
C GLU A 213 17.44 -1.88 -25.20
N LEU A 214 18.23 -2.05 -24.13
CA LEU A 214 18.76 -0.91 -23.36
C LEU A 214 19.60 0.00 -24.28
N PRO A 215 19.35 1.32 -24.32
CA PRO A 215 20.02 2.25 -25.23
C PRO A 215 21.41 2.62 -24.68
N ILE A 216 22.36 1.68 -24.74
CA ILE A 216 23.71 1.84 -24.21
C ILE A 216 24.70 1.85 -25.39
N ALA A 217 25.64 2.79 -25.37
CA ALA A 217 26.68 2.94 -26.39
C ALA A 217 26.08 3.02 -27.81
N HIS A 218 25.04 3.85 -27.97
CA HIS A 218 24.33 4.07 -29.23
C HIS A 218 23.64 2.84 -29.85
N ASN A 219 23.41 1.78 -29.08
CA ASN A 219 22.76 0.56 -29.55
C ASN A 219 21.63 0.07 -28.62
N PRO A 220 20.46 -0.34 -29.16
CA PRO A 220 20.07 -0.27 -30.56
C PRO A 220 19.60 1.15 -30.95
N ALA A 221 19.89 1.55 -32.19
CA ALA A 221 19.78 2.95 -32.63
C ALA A 221 18.35 3.51 -32.62
N ASP A 222 17.37 2.66 -32.90
CA ASP A 222 15.95 3.02 -32.84
C ASP A 222 15.48 3.26 -31.41
N VAL A 223 15.92 2.44 -30.45
CA VAL A 223 15.58 2.63 -29.03
C VAL A 223 16.32 3.83 -28.42
N VAL A 224 17.55 4.09 -28.84
CA VAL A 224 18.27 5.35 -28.50
C VAL A 224 17.43 6.56 -28.93
N THR A 225 16.96 6.55 -30.19
CA THR A 225 16.11 7.62 -30.72
C THR A 225 14.79 7.73 -29.93
N LEU A 226 14.17 6.61 -29.59
CA LEU A 226 12.93 6.58 -28.79
C LEU A 226 13.15 7.26 -27.43
N VAL A 227 14.17 6.84 -26.69
CA VAL A 227 14.42 7.32 -25.32
C VAL A 227 14.89 8.78 -25.31
N ASP A 228 15.74 9.20 -26.24
CA ASP A 228 16.18 10.60 -26.33
C ASP A 228 15.03 11.55 -26.71
N THR A 229 14.13 11.12 -27.59
CA THR A 229 12.95 11.90 -27.95
C THR A 229 11.92 11.92 -26.81
N ASN A 230 11.76 10.81 -26.07
CA ASN A 230 10.97 10.76 -24.84
C ASN A 230 11.50 11.73 -23.80
N PHE A 231 12.80 11.69 -23.50
CA PHE A 231 13.44 12.58 -22.55
C PHE A 231 13.32 14.05 -22.95
N SER A 232 13.52 14.35 -24.24
CA SER A 232 13.34 15.71 -24.79
C SER A 232 11.89 16.21 -24.65
N TRP A 233 10.91 15.31 -24.79
CA TRP A 233 9.50 15.62 -24.62
C TRP A 233 9.11 15.83 -23.15
N MET A 234 9.57 14.98 -22.24
CA MET A 234 9.30 15.09 -20.79
C MET A 234 9.71 16.46 -20.23
N LYS A 235 10.80 17.03 -20.75
CA LYS A 235 11.27 18.37 -20.35
C LYS A 235 10.34 19.51 -20.77
N LYS A 236 9.50 19.30 -21.80
CA LYS A 236 8.69 20.35 -22.43
C LYS A 236 7.19 20.21 -22.16
N THR A 237 6.72 18.99 -21.88
CA THR A 237 5.30 18.74 -21.67
C THR A 237 4.79 19.46 -20.41
N THR A 238 3.56 19.95 -20.49
CA THR A 238 2.84 20.56 -19.35
C THR A 238 2.00 19.53 -18.59
N ILE A 239 1.99 18.27 -19.04
CA ILE A 239 1.34 17.18 -18.31
C ILE A 239 2.02 17.04 -16.94
N PRO A 240 1.26 17.02 -15.84
CA PRO A 240 1.81 16.80 -14.50
C PRO A 240 2.61 15.50 -14.42
N GLN A 241 3.81 15.58 -13.87
CA GLN A 241 4.74 14.47 -13.70
C GLN A 241 5.09 14.27 -12.21
N LEU A 242 5.14 13.03 -11.75
CA LEU A 242 5.61 12.62 -10.43
C LEU A 242 6.81 11.67 -10.60
N PHE A 243 7.98 12.09 -10.15
CA PHE A 243 9.21 11.33 -10.30
C PHE A 243 9.67 10.78 -8.94
N PHE A 244 9.51 9.48 -8.72
CA PHE A 244 10.11 8.80 -7.58
C PHE A 244 11.56 8.41 -7.86
N TYR A 245 12.46 8.72 -6.94
CA TYR A 245 13.88 8.38 -7.06
C TYR A 245 14.51 8.03 -5.72
N THR A 246 15.61 7.28 -5.78
CA THR A 246 16.45 6.92 -4.64
C THR A 246 17.89 7.37 -4.87
N ASP A 247 18.71 7.29 -3.83
CA ASP A 247 20.15 7.53 -3.91
C ASP A 247 20.93 6.55 -3.01
N PRO A 248 21.72 5.62 -3.57
CA PRO A 248 21.92 5.40 -5.00
C PRO A 248 20.65 4.89 -5.71
N ALA A 249 20.67 4.98 -7.04
CA ALA A 249 19.69 4.42 -7.97
C ALA A 249 20.42 3.60 -9.05
N ALA A 250 19.73 2.74 -9.78
CA ALA A 250 20.36 1.87 -10.79
C ALA A 250 20.66 2.62 -12.09
N PHE A 251 19.74 3.46 -12.59
CA PHE A 251 19.86 4.02 -13.93
C PHE A 251 20.45 5.43 -14.01
N PHE A 252 20.44 6.17 -12.92
CA PHE A 252 20.86 7.57 -12.88
C PHE A 252 21.45 7.94 -11.53
N THR A 253 22.22 9.03 -11.49
CA THR A 253 22.69 9.61 -10.24
C THR A 253 21.69 10.64 -9.71
N LYS A 254 21.83 11.02 -8.44
CA LYS A 254 21.05 12.13 -7.88
C LYS A 254 21.25 13.43 -8.67
N GLU A 255 22.47 13.71 -9.13
CA GLU A 255 22.75 14.91 -9.92
C GLU A 255 21.99 14.91 -11.25
N ALA A 256 21.83 13.75 -11.91
CA ALA A 256 21.05 13.64 -13.13
C ALA A 256 19.56 13.91 -12.88
N VAL A 257 19.02 13.44 -11.75
CA VAL A 257 17.65 13.78 -11.31
C VAL A 257 17.50 15.28 -11.08
N ASP A 258 18.41 15.89 -10.31
CA ASP A 258 18.37 17.32 -10.00
C ASP A 258 18.42 18.18 -11.29
N GLN A 259 19.28 17.80 -12.25
CA GLN A 259 19.36 18.45 -13.55
C GLN A 259 18.07 18.31 -14.37
N PHE A 260 17.46 17.13 -14.39
CA PHE A 260 16.19 16.92 -15.08
C PHE A 260 15.07 17.76 -14.46
N VAL A 261 14.96 17.76 -13.12
CA VAL A 261 13.94 18.52 -12.39
C VAL A 261 14.06 20.02 -12.64
N GLN A 262 15.29 20.55 -12.71
CA GLN A 262 15.52 21.97 -13.04
C GLN A 262 15.10 22.34 -14.47
N GLN A 263 15.08 21.38 -15.39
CA GLN A 263 14.77 21.61 -16.80
C GLN A 263 13.31 21.34 -17.18
N ALA A 264 12.58 20.54 -16.41
CA ALA A 264 11.24 20.10 -16.75
C ALA A 264 10.15 21.09 -16.30
N CYS A 265 9.09 21.23 -17.10
CA CYS A 265 8.04 22.22 -16.87
C CYS A 265 7.04 21.88 -15.75
N ALA A 266 6.77 20.59 -15.48
CA ALA A 266 5.68 20.17 -14.61
C ALA A 266 6.01 18.90 -13.79
N VAL A 267 7.22 18.81 -13.23
CA VAL A 267 7.65 17.63 -12.46
C VAL A 267 7.68 17.88 -10.96
N THR A 268 7.13 16.93 -10.20
CA THR A 268 7.25 16.83 -8.75
C THR A 268 8.24 15.71 -8.42
N PRO A 269 9.45 15.99 -7.93
CA PRO A 269 10.37 14.96 -7.46
C PRO A 269 9.95 14.43 -6.09
N CYS A 270 10.06 13.13 -5.88
CA CYS A 270 9.83 12.46 -4.60
C CYS A 270 11.02 11.56 -4.27
N TYR A 271 11.78 11.93 -3.25
CA TYR A 271 12.90 11.15 -2.76
C TYR A 271 12.42 10.09 -1.78
N LEU A 272 12.67 8.82 -2.08
CA LEU A 272 12.25 7.67 -1.26
C LEU A 272 13.32 7.25 -0.23
N GLY A 273 14.58 7.64 -0.43
CA GLY A 273 15.70 7.21 0.41
C GLY A 273 16.76 6.45 -0.38
N LYS A 274 17.37 5.45 0.25
CA LYS A 274 18.34 4.56 -0.41
C LYS A 274 17.60 3.51 -1.22
N GLY A 275 18.13 3.12 -2.37
CA GLY A 275 17.46 2.12 -3.20
C GLY A 275 18.43 1.38 -4.10
N VAL A 276 17.87 0.43 -4.85
CA VAL A 276 18.58 -0.28 -5.91
C VAL A 276 17.81 -0.11 -7.21
N TYR A 277 16.79 -0.95 -7.45
CA TYR A 277 16.00 -0.91 -8.68
C TYR A 277 14.51 -1.19 -8.43
N ASN A 278 14.17 -2.15 -7.58
CA ASN A 278 12.80 -2.55 -7.29
C ASN A 278 12.15 -1.67 -6.20
N HIS A 279 12.00 -0.37 -6.47
CA HIS A 279 11.48 0.58 -5.48
C HIS A 279 10.07 0.24 -4.99
N ALA A 280 9.24 -0.38 -5.82
CA ALA A 280 7.92 -0.85 -5.43
C ALA A 280 7.96 -1.98 -4.38
N GLU A 281 9.09 -2.70 -4.27
CA GLU A 281 9.29 -3.69 -3.22
C GLU A 281 9.86 -3.09 -1.95
N ASP A 282 10.61 -1.99 -2.02
CA ASP A 282 11.22 -1.36 -0.84
C ASP A 282 10.30 -0.29 -0.20
N TYR A 283 9.52 0.43 -1.02
CA TYR A 283 8.74 1.62 -0.62
C TYR A 283 7.27 1.61 -1.10
N PRO A 284 6.55 0.47 -1.14
CA PRO A 284 5.23 0.42 -1.76
C PRO A 284 4.22 1.39 -1.10
N HIS A 285 4.28 1.56 0.22
CA HIS A 285 3.32 2.37 0.94
C HIS A 285 3.60 3.87 0.80
N GLU A 286 4.88 4.27 0.81
CA GLU A 286 5.30 5.65 0.55
C GLU A 286 4.95 6.06 -0.88
N ILE A 287 5.16 5.16 -1.85
CA ILE A 287 4.77 5.37 -3.25
C ILE A 287 3.24 5.51 -3.35
N GLY A 288 2.48 4.58 -2.76
CA GLY A 288 1.02 4.59 -2.77
C GLY A 288 0.43 5.85 -2.14
N PHE A 289 0.89 6.21 -0.93
CA PHE A 289 0.47 7.42 -0.24
C PHE A 289 0.79 8.70 -1.02
N THR A 290 2.01 8.78 -1.57
CA THR A 290 2.42 9.94 -2.36
C THR A 290 1.60 10.07 -3.64
N LEU A 291 1.30 8.96 -4.33
CA LEU A 291 0.42 8.95 -5.49
C LEU A 291 -0.98 9.46 -5.13
N VAL A 292 -1.56 9.01 -4.01
CA VAL A 292 -2.86 9.49 -3.52
C VAL A 292 -2.83 11.00 -3.27
N ALA A 293 -1.84 11.47 -2.50
CA ALA A 293 -1.69 12.89 -2.19
C ALA A 293 -1.50 13.73 -3.46
N TRP A 294 -0.69 13.25 -4.40
CA TRP A 294 -0.46 13.90 -5.67
C TRP A 294 -1.72 13.95 -6.54
N ILE A 295 -2.51 12.87 -6.58
CA ILE A 295 -3.79 12.83 -7.29
C ILE A 295 -4.77 13.85 -6.68
N ILE A 296 -4.93 13.84 -5.36
CA ILE A 296 -5.84 14.77 -4.65
C ILE A 296 -5.48 16.23 -4.92
N ASN A 297 -4.18 16.55 -4.95
CA ASN A 297 -3.70 17.92 -5.13
C ASN A 297 -3.77 18.40 -6.59
N ASN A 298 -3.59 17.52 -7.57
CA ASN A 298 -3.56 17.88 -8.98
C ASN A 298 -4.90 17.74 -9.69
N TYR A 299 -5.79 16.88 -9.19
CA TYR A 299 -7.08 16.63 -9.79
C TYR A 299 -8.18 16.90 -8.77
N SER A 300 -9.12 17.79 -9.11
CA SER A 300 -10.33 17.97 -8.31
C SER A 300 -11.12 16.66 -8.34
N LEU A 301 -11.06 15.88 -7.25
CA LEU A 301 -11.77 14.60 -7.13
C LEU A 301 -13.27 14.76 -6.81
N GLY A 302 -13.82 15.99 -6.88
CA GLY A 302 -15.04 16.33 -6.17
C GLY A 302 -14.81 16.27 -4.64
N SER A 303 -15.84 16.53 -3.84
CA SER A 303 -15.73 16.31 -2.40
C SER A 303 -15.46 14.83 -2.15
N VAL A 304 -14.27 14.48 -1.64
CA VAL A 304 -14.03 13.15 -1.10
C VAL A 304 -14.85 13.05 0.19
N THR A 305 -16.07 12.56 0.08
CA THR A 305 -16.90 12.29 1.25
C THR A 305 -16.20 11.20 2.05
N PRO A 306 -15.94 11.39 3.36
CA PRO A 306 -15.38 10.34 4.20
C PRO A 306 -16.24 9.08 4.05
N LYS A 307 -15.62 7.97 3.63
CA LYS A 307 -16.33 6.70 3.51
C LYS A 307 -16.80 6.27 4.90
N PHE A 308 -18.03 5.77 4.99
CA PHE A 308 -18.60 5.25 6.22
C PHE A 308 -17.66 4.22 6.88
N SER A 309 -17.64 4.24 8.22
CA SER A 309 -16.83 3.35 9.06
C SER A 309 -17.55 3.09 10.37
N PHE A 310 -17.63 1.82 10.79
CA PHE A 310 -18.11 1.45 12.14
C PHE A 310 -17.10 1.84 13.22
N TYR A 311 -15.81 1.75 12.90
CA TYR A 311 -14.73 1.69 13.87
C TYR A 311 -14.05 3.03 14.15
N THR A 312 -13.80 3.82 13.10
CA THR A 312 -12.83 4.92 13.14
C THR A 312 -13.01 5.93 14.27
N ILE A 313 -14.24 6.26 14.63
CA ILE A 313 -14.53 7.25 15.68
C ILE A 313 -14.38 6.63 17.08
N ILE A 314 -14.95 5.44 17.30
CA ILE A 314 -14.91 4.77 18.60
C ILE A 314 -13.48 4.29 18.92
N HIS A 315 -12.75 3.80 17.93
CA HIS A 315 -11.36 3.37 18.08
C HIS A 315 -10.41 4.50 18.48
N LYS A 316 -10.66 5.74 18.05
CA LYS A 316 -9.92 6.91 18.57
C LYS A 316 -10.12 7.09 20.08
N ALA A 317 -11.36 6.93 20.56
CA ALA A 317 -11.69 7.01 21.98
C ALA A 317 -11.06 5.88 22.79
N ILE A 318 -11.05 4.66 22.23
CA ILE A 318 -10.41 3.51 22.84
C ILE A 318 -8.90 3.72 22.93
N ARG A 319 -8.23 4.09 21.83
CA ARG A 319 -6.78 4.37 21.84
C ARG A 319 -6.41 5.42 22.87
N LYS A 320 -7.15 6.54 22.92
CA LYS A 320 -6.95 7.56 23.96
C LYS A 320 -7.09 6.97 25.37
N SER A 321 -8.13 6.16 25.61
CA SER A 321 -8.39 5.56 26.92
C SER A 321 -7.32 4.54 27.33
N LEU A 322 -6.83 3.72 26.39
CA LEU A 322 -5.71 2.80 26.60
C LEU A 322 -4.44 3.57 27.02
N PHE A 323 -4.05 4.57 26.24
CA PHE A 323 -2.83 5.34 26.52
C PHE A 323 -2.92 6.19 27.79
N ASP A 324 -4.04 6.87 28.03
CA ASP A 324 -4.25 7.63 29.26
C ASP A 324 -4.15 6.72 30.49
N THR A 325 -4.71 5.52 30.42
CA THR A 325 -4.68 4.54 31.51
C THR A 325 -3.27 3.97 31.69
N ALA A 326 -2.51 3.77 30.61
CA ALA A 326 -1.13 3.27 30.68
C ALA A 326 -0.21 4.31 31.32
N VAL A 327 -0.35 5.58 30.93
CA VAL A 327 0.37 6.69 31.56
C VAL A 327 0.04 6.77 33.04
N LEU A 328 -1.24 6.65 33.42
CA LEU A 328 -1.64 6.65 34.82
C LEU A 328 -1.07 5.44 35.58
N ALA A 329 -1.12 4.24 35.02
CA ALA A 329 -0.53 3.04 35.62
C ALA A 329 0.95 3.22 35.94
N GLY A 330 1.73 3.77 34.99
CA GLY A 330 3.16 4.01 35.18
C GLY A 330 3.50 5.12 36.18
N GLN A 331 2.54 6.00 36.49
CA GLN A 331 2.67 7.06 37.50
C GLN A 331 2.11 6.66 38.88
N THR A 332 1.38 5.53 38.96
CA THR A 332 0.67 5.13 40.16
C THR A 332 1.63 4.47 41.15
N ASP A 333 1.70 5.04 42.35
CA ASP A 333 2.21 4.34 43.53
C ASP A 333 1.09 3.46 44.07
N PHE A 334 1.21 2.15 43.89
CA PHE A 334 0.17 1.18 44.25
C PHE A 334 0.07 0.90 45.76
N PHE A 335 1.04 1.37 46.56
CA PHE A 335 0.95 1.30 48.02
C PHE A 335 0.09 2.45 48.58
N ASP A 336 0.07 3.59 47.90
CA ASP A 336 -0.79 4.74 48.22
C ASP A 336 -2.26 4.42 47.84
N ILE A 337 -3.13 4.39 48.86
CA ILE A 337 -4.54 3.99 48.72
C ILE A 337 -5.28 4.94 47.76
N ASP A 338 -5.09 6.24 47.87
CA ASP A 338 -5.85 7.24 47.09
C ASP A 338 -5.45 7.18 45.61
N LYS A 339 -4.15 7.05 45.34
CA LYS A 339 -3.64 6.89 43.96
C LYS A 339 -4.10 5.57 43.36
N ARG A 340 -4.04 4.49 44.14
CA ARG A 340 -4.50 3.17 43.72
C ARG A 340 -5.99 3.17 43.40
N GLU A 341 -6.84 3.75 44.25
CA GLU A 341 -8.28 3.85 43.99
C GLU A 341 -8.59 4.67 42.74
N THR A 342 -7.85 5.77 42.52
CA THR A 342 -7.94 6.57 41.30
C THR A 342 -7.61 5.75 40.07
N PHE A 343 -6.52 4.96 40.12
CA PHE A 343 -6.15 4.06 39.03
C PHE A 343 -7.19 2.96 38.80
N ILE A 344 -7.67 2.29 39.85
CA ILE A 344 -8.69 1.23 39.76
C ILE A 344 -9.94 1.75 39.07
N LYS A 345 -10.41 2.94 39.43
CA LYS A 345 -11.57 3.55 38.79
C LYS A 345 -11.33 3.75 37.29
N LYS A 346 -10.20 4.36 36.92
CA LYS A 346 -9.84 4.60 35.52
C LYS A 346 -9.70 3.30 34.72
N PHE A 347 -9.07 2.28 35.31
CA PHE A 347 -8.93 0.97 34.70
C PHE A 347 -10.30 0.29 34.54
N SER A 348 -11.16 0.33 35.54
CA SER A 348 -12.53 -0.20 35.45
C SER A 348 -13.36 0.47 34.35
N ASP A 349 -13.25 1.80 34.21
CA ASP A 349 -13.92 2.53 33.13
C ASP A 349 -13.43 2.08 31.76
N LEU A 350 -12.12 1.84 31.62
CA LEU A 350 -11.53 1.27 30.40
C LEU A 350 -12.05 -0.14 30.15
N MET A 351 -12.03 -1.04 31.14
CA MET A 351 -12.51 -2.42 30.99
C MET A 351 -13.97 -2.46 30.53
N SER A 352 -14.82 -1.61 31.11
CA SER A 352 -16.22 -1.46 30.70
C SER A 352 -16.33 -1.02 29.23
N LEU A 353 -15.53 -0.03 28.82
CA LEU A 353 -15.47 0.42 27.42
C LEU A 353 -15.09 -0.72 26.46
N LEU A 354 -14.02 -1.47 26.76
CA LEU A 354 -13.54 -2.54 25.88
C LEU A 354 -14.52 -3.71 25.80
N LYS A 355 -15.08 -4.14 26.94
CA LYS A 355 -16.08 -5.22 26.99
C LYS A 355 -17.35 -4.84 26.23
N ASN A 356 -17.83 -3.60 26.40
CA ASN A 356 -18.98 -3.12 25.64
C ASN A 356 -18.69 -3.03 24.15
N HIS A 357 -17.50 -2.58 23.75
CA HIS A 357 -17.10 -2.52 22.35
C HIS A 357 -17.14 -3.90 21.68
N SER A 358 -16.48 -4.88 22.29
CA SER A 358 -16.45 -6.26 21.79
C SER A 358 -17.86 -6.88 21.74
N LEU A 359 -18.69 -6.68 22.77
CA LEU A 359 -20.07 -7.16 22.77
C LEU A 359 -20.91 -6.55 21.64
N ASN A 360 -20.71 -5.26 21.34
CA ASN A 360 -21.41 -4.61 20.24
C ASN A 360 -20.95 -5.15 18.89
N GLU A 361 -19.66 -5.47 18.74
CA GLU A 361 -19.13 -6.09 17.53
C GLU A 361 -19.70 -7.49 17.34
N ASP A 362 -19.70 -8.31 18.39
CA ASP A 362 -20.29 -9.65 18.38
C ASP A 362 -21.78 -9.64 18.01
N THR A 363 -22.50 -8.60 18.43
CA THR A 363 -23.94 -8.50 18.21
C THR A 363 -24.29 -7.95 16.82
N TYR A 364 -23.60 -6.91 16.35
CA TYR A 364 -24.04 -6.13 15.19
C TYR A 364 -23.13 -6.25 13.96
N ILE A 365 -21.86 -6.65 14.16
CA ILE A 365 -20.86 -6.70 13.10
C ILE A 365 -20.48 -8.15 12.77
N LEU A 366 -20.18 -8.98 13.77
CA LEU A 366 -19.80 -10.37 13.59
C LEU A 366 -20.81 -11.19 12.75
N PRO A 367 -22.14 -11.01 12.87
CA PRO A 367 -23.08 -11.67 11.97
C PRO A 367 -22.88 -11.33 10.50
N LEU A 368 -22.52 -10.07 10.19
CA LEU A 368 -22.24 -9.62 8.82
C LEU A 368 -20.96 -10.28 8.29
N LEU A 369 -19.95 -10.44 9.15
CA LEU A 369 -18.68 -11.10 8.81
C LEU A 369 -18.88 -12.58 8.53
N ILE A 370 -19.60 -13.29 9.41
CA ILE A 370 -19.91 -14.72 9.27
C ILE A 370 -20.69 -14.99 7.98
N GLU A 371 -21.72 -14.18 7.69
CA GLU A 371 -22.56 -14.37 6.50
C GLU A 371 -21.74 -14.33 5.20
N LYS A 372 -20.75 -13.44 5.12
CA LYS A 372 -19.88 -13.28 3.94
C LYS A 372 -18.55 -13.99 4.05
N LYS A 373 -18.30 -14.72 5.15
CA LYS A 373 -17.04 -15.40 5.45
C LYS A 373 -15.84 -14.45 5.40
N ILE A 374 -16.02 -13.25 5.91
CA ILE A 374 -14.97 -12.23 6.05
C ILE A 374 -14.23 -12.49 7.36
N ALA A 375 -12.89 -12.49 7.31
CA ALA A 375 -12.02 -12.52 8.50
C ALA A 375 -12.41 -13.58 9.56
N PRO A 376 -12.43 -14.89 9.24
CA PRO A 376 -12.88 -15.91 10.18
C PRO A 376 -12.03 -16.04 11.47
N SER A 377 -10.84 -15.42 11.51
CA SER A 377 -9.99 -15.37 12.69
C SER A 377 -10.48 -14.40 13.77
N ILE A 378 -11.36 -13.43 13.45
CA ILE A 378 -11.75 -12.35 14.37
C ILE A 378 -12.40 -12.86 15.66
N GLU A 379 -13.16 -13.96 15.56
CA GLU A 379 -13.80 -14.61 16.71
C GLU A 379 -12.74 -15.17 17.68
N GLN A 380 -11.67 -15.75 17.13
CA GLN A 380 -10.54 -16.21 17.94
C GLN A 380 -9.80 -15.02 18.57
N ASP A 381 -9.65 -13.91 17.86
CA ASP A 381 -9.00 -12.71 18.39
C ASP A 381 -9.78 -12.16 19.60
N HIS A 382 -11.12 -12.10 19.53
CA HIS A 382 -11.95 -11.67 20.67
C HIS A 382 -11.78 -12.59 21.89
N GLU A 383 -11.75 -13.92 21.69
CA GLU A 383 -11.52 -14.88 22.79
C GLU A 383 -10.16 -14.67 23.48
N HIS A 384 -9.10 -14.40 22.70
CA HIS A 384 -7.77 -14.16 23.25
C HIS A 384 -7.70 -12.83 24.02
N LEU A 385 -8.29 -11.76 23.47
CA LEU A 385 -8.32 -10.46 24.13
C LEU A 385 -9.12 -10.50 25.44
N GLU A 386 -10.25 -11.20 25.48
CA GLU A 386 -11.02 -11.39 26.71
C GLU A 386 -10.22 -12.16 27.78
N ALA A 387 -9.44 -13.17 27.39
CA ALA A 387 -8.55 -13.88 28.31
C ALA A 387 -7.45 -12.95 28.89
N ASP A 388 -6.86 -12.09 28.05
CA ASP A 388 -5.89 -11.08 28.51
C ASP A 388 -6.52 -10.07 29.48
N LEU A 389 -7.75 -9.62 29.21
CA LEU A 389 -8.50 -8.73 30.12
C LEU A 389 -8.71 -9.38 31.50
N GLN A 390 -9.14 -10.64 31.53
CA GLN A 390 -9.32 -11.38 32.78
C GLN A 390 -8.00 -11.54 33.56
N ARG A 391 -6.90 -11.81 32.84
CA ARG A 391 -5.56 -11.87 33.43
C ARG A 391 -5.17 -10.53 34.06
N LEU A 392 -5.41 -9.41 33.38
CA LEU A 392 -5.10 -8.08 33.91
C LEU A 392 -5.94 -7.73 35.14
N GLU A 393 -7.23 -8.04 35.14
CA GLU A 393 -8.11 -7.87 36.31
C GLU A 393 -7.59 -8.68 37.52
N GLN A 394 -7.16 -9.92 37.29
CA GLN A 394 -6.56 -10.76 38.33
C GLN A 394 -5.23 -10.18 38.83
N MET A 395 -4.35 -9.73 37.93
CA MET A 395 -3.07 -9.12 38.30
C MET A 395 -3.29 -7.86 39.14
N LEU A 396 -4.20 -6.97 38.71
CA LEU A 396 -4.53 -5.76 39.45
C LEU A 396 -5.07 -6.09 40.85
N ARG A 397 -5.96 -7.09 40.96
CA ARG A 397 -6.47 -7.53 42.26
C ARG A 397 -5.33 -7.97 43.19
N ILE A 398 -4.39 -8.78 42.71
CA ILE A 398 -3.22 -9.21 43.49
C ILE A 398 -2.36 -8.00 43.91
N THR A 399 -2.12 -7.07 42.98
CA THR A 399 -1.42 -5.82 43.27
C THR A 399 -2.14 -4.98 44.34
N CYS A 400 -3.47 -5.04 44.44
CA CYS A 400 -4.21 -4.29 45.45
C CYS A 400 -4.21 -4.94 46.84
N GLU A 401 -3.93 -6.24 46.94
CA GLU A 401 -3.91 -6.99 48.20
C GLU A 401 -2.55 -6.88 48.94
N CYS A 402 -1.50 -6.36 48.28
CA CYS A 402 -0.18 -6.19 48.86
C CYS A 402 -0.18 -5.30 50.12
N GLN A 403 0.68 -5.63 51.09
CA GLN A 403 0.77 -4.95 52.40
C GLN A 403 2.15 -4.32 52.65
N GLU A 404 3.09 -4.47 51.72
CA GLU A 404 4.47 -3.97 51.83
C GLU A 404 4.82 -3.18 50.56
N GLN A 405 5.40 -1.99 50.72
CA GLN A 405 5.75 -1.08 49.61
C GLN A 405 6.58 -1.79 48.53
N SER A 406 7.64 -2.49 48.91
CA SER A 406 8.55 -3.19 47.99
C SER A 406 7.82 -4.19 47.09
N ILE A 407 6.86 -4.92 47.67
CA ILE A 407 6.02 -5.90 46.97
C ILE A 407 5.03 -5.17 46.05
N CYS A 408 4.40 -4.10 46.53
CA CYS A 408 3.47 -3.30 45.71
C CYS A 408 4.16 -2.66 44.50
N ASP A 409 5.41 -2.20 44.66
CA ASP A 409 6.21 -1.64 43.57
C ASP A 409 6.49 -2.70 42.50
N GLU A 410 6.91 -3.90 42.91
CA GLU A 410 7.19 -5.02 41.99
C GLU A 410 5.92 -5.49 41.26
N LEU A 411 4.83 -5.71 42.00
CA LEU A 411 3.55 -6.14 41.43
C LEU A 411 2.93 -5.06 40.52
N GLY A 412 3.04 -3.79 40.92
CA GLY A 412 2.61 -2.65 40.11
C GLY A 412 3.37 -2.56 38.79
N ASN A 413 4.69 -2.74 38.82
CA ASN A 413 5.50 -2.78 37.61
C ASN A 413 5.16 -3.99 36.72
N ASN A 414 4.96 -5.18 37.31
CA ASN A 414 4.55 -6.36 36.55
C ASN A 414 3.19 -6.18 35.87
N PHE A 415 2.22 -5.59 36.59
CA PHE A 415 0.94 -5.21 36.01
C PHE A 415 1.11 -4.19 34.87
N TYR A 416 1.92 -3.15 35.06
CA TYR A 416 2.18 -2.14 34.03
C TYR A 416 2.77 -2.76 32.75
N LEU A 417 3.74 -3.67 32.87
CA LEU A 417 4.32 -4.36 31.72
C LEU A 417 3.29 -5.24 31.00
N ALA A 418 2.53 -6.05 31.74
CA ALA A 418 1.46 -6.88 31.17
C ALA A 418 0.36 -6.04 30.50
N PHE A 419 0.03 -4.88 31.07
CA PHE A 419 -0.97 -3.99 30.48
C PHE A 419 -0.47 -3.37 29.16
N ASN A 420 0.81 -3.04 29.05
CA ASN A 420 1.39 -2.56 27.78
C ASN A 420 1.51 -3.68 26.72
N GLU A 421 1.76 -4.92 27.15
CA GLU A 421 1.68 -6.09 26.27
C GLU A 421 0.27 -6.24 25.70
N PHE A 422 -0.76 -6.21 26.56
CA PHE A 422 -2.16 -6.21 26.13
C PHE A 422 -2.49 -5.05 25.18
N ILE A 423 -2.06 -3.82 25.48
CA ILE A 423 -2.26 -2.67 24.58
C ILE A 423 -1.69 -2.96 23.19
N SER A 424 -0.53 -3.61 23.10
CA SER A 424 0.06 -3.96 21.81
C SER A 424 -0.82 -4.92 21.00
N HIS A 425 -1.39 -5.95 21.64
CA HIS A 425 -2.31 -6.89 21.01
C HIS A 425 -3.62 -6.20 20.61
N TYR A 426 -4.18 -5.39 21.51
CA TYR A 426 -5.45 -4.70 21.26
C TYR A 426 -5.31 -3.66 20.13
N LEU A 427 -4.18 -2.95 20.04
CA LEU A 427 -3.92 -2.02 18.93
C LEU A 427 -3.83 -2.73 17.58
N GLN A 428 -3.29 -3.95 17.52
CA GLN A 428 -3.27 -4.77 16.31
C GLN A 428 -4.70 -5.15 15.89
N HIS A 429 -5.52 -5.61 16.84
CA HIS A 429 -6.92 -5.90 16.59
C HIS A 429 -7.68 -4.68 16.02
N LEU A 430 -7.60 -3.51 16.67
CA LEU A 430 -8.22 -2.28 16.16
C LEU A 430 -7.72 -1.89 14.76
N PHE A 431 -6.44 -2.15 14.47
CA PHE A 431 -5.87 -1.89 13.15
C PHE A 431 -6.46 -2.82 12.09
N ASP A 432 -6.59 -4.12 12.38
CA ASP A 432 -7.15 -5.11 11.44
C ASP A 432 -8.63 -4.80 11.13
N GLU A 433 -9.38 -4.38 12.14
CA GLU A 433 -10.76 -3.93 11.95
C GLU A 433 -10.88 -2.72 11.01
N GLU A 434 -10.04 -1.69 11.21
CA GLU A 434 -10.06 -0.48 10.40
C GLU A 434 -9.53 -0.69 8.98
N THR A 435 -8.53 -1.56 8.81
CA THR A 435 -7.75 -1.66 7.57
C THR A 435 -8.07 -2.89 6.71
N TYR A 436 -8.60 -3.95 7.30
CA TYR A 436 -8.99 -5.17 6.58
C TYR A 436 -10.51 -5.37 6.63
N ILE A 437 -11.10 -5.37 7.83
CA ILE A 437 -12.52 -5.70 7.99
C ILE A 437 -13.43 -4.63 7.42
N MET A 438 -13.22 -3.35 7.77
CA MET A 438 -14.08 -2.28 7.30
C MET A 438 -14.07 -2.13 5.77
N PRO A 439 -12.92 -2.19 5.07
CA PRO A 439 -12.91 -2.26 3.61
C PRO A 439 -13.68 -3.47 3.07
N ALA A 440 -13.47 -4.66 3.61
CA ALA A 440 -14.17 -5.88 3.17
C ALA A 440 -15.69 -5.79 3.35
N LEU A 441 -16.16 -5.24 4.48
CA LEU A 441 -17.59 -5.00 4.71
C LEU A 441 -18.20 -4.04 3.69
N ARG A 442 -17.49 -2.96 3.32
CA ARG A 442 -17.97 -2.01 2.29
C ARG A 442 -18.01 -2.60 0.90
N GLU A 443 -17.16 -3.58 0.62
CA GLU A 443 -17.14 -4.30 -0.64
C GLU A 443 -18.26 -5.34 -0.69
N ALA A 444 -18.49 -6.05 0.42
CA ALA A 444 -19.47 -7.13 0.48
C ALA A 444 -20.93 -6.67 0.64
N TYR A 445 -21.16 -5.44 1.13
CA TYR A 445 -22.49 -4.93 1.45
C TYR A 445 -22.78 -3.53 0.89
N PRO A 446 -24.01 -3.29 0.40
CA PRO A 446 -24.47 -1.93 0.12
C PRO A 446 -24.44 -1.06 1.39
N LEU A 447 -24.13 0.24 1.22
CA LEU A 447 -24.08 1.20 2.32
C LEU A 447 -25.38 1.23 3.16
N SER A 448 -26.54 1.02 2.54
CA SER A 448 -27.83 0.98 3.23
C SER A 448 -27.91 -0.15 4.28
N VAL A 449 -27.29 -1.30 4.02
CA VAL A 449 -27.25 -2.43 4.97
C VAL A 449 -26.36 -2.07 6.15
N LEU A 450 -25.19 -1.50 5.88
CA LEU A 450 -24.25 -1.10 6.92
C LEU A 450 -24.81 0.01 7.80
N LEU A 451 -25.52 0.99 7.22
CA LEU A 451 -26.24 2.02 7.96
C LEU A 451 -27.37 1.45 8.81
N SER A 452 -28.11 0.46 8.32
CA SER A 452 -29.17 -0.20 9.09
C SER A 452 -28.63 -0.90 10.34
N SER A 453 -27.51 -1.61 10.23
CA SER A 453 -26.85 -2.24 11.38
C SER A 453 -26.40 -1.19 12.41
N MET A 454 -25.82 -0.08 11.96
CA MET A 454 -25.45 1.04 12.84
C MET A 454 -26.68 1.66 13.53
N ASP A 455 -27.80 1.77 12.84
CA ASP A 455 -29.05 2.31 13.41
C ASP A 455 -29.70 1.36 14.42
N GLU A 456 -29.59 0.04 14.21
CA GLU A 456 -30.00 -0.97 15.19
C GLU A 456 -29.16 -0.89 16.46
N PHE A 457 -27.84 -0.80 16.33
CA PHE A 457 -26.94 -0.56 17.44
C PHE A 457 -27.32 0.71 18.23
N LYS A 458 -27.49 1.85 17.54
CA LYS A 458 -27.88 3.11 18.21
C LYS A 458 -29.20 2.99 18.97
N LYS A 459 -30.18 2.26 18.43
CA LYS A 459 -31.48 2.04 19.08
C LYS A 459 -31.40 1.11 20.28
N SER A 460 -30.38 0.25 20.37
CA SER A 460 -30.21 -0.66 21.49
C SER A 460 -29.57 0.01 22.71
N GLN A 461 -28.91 1.16 22.52
CA GLN A 461 -28.24 1.89 23.59
C GLN A 461 -29.25 2.68 24.42
N SER A 462 -29.09 2.64 25.75
CA SER A 462 -29.79 3.55 26.65
C SER A 462 -29.27 4.98 26.50
N GLU A 463 -30.05 5.95 26.97
CA GLU A 463 -29.66 7.36 26.91
C GLU A 463 -28.36 7.65 27.70
N GLU A 464 -28.15 6.97 28.83
CA GLU A 464 -26.94 7.10 29.63
C GLU A 464 -25.71 6.49 28.94
N GLU A 465 -25.85 5.32 28.33
CA GLU A 465 -24.76 4.69 27.57
C GLU A 465 -24.35 5.58 26.39
N MET A 466 -25.32 6.13 25.65
CA MET A 466 -25.04 7.07 24.57
C MET A 466 -24.29 8.32 25.06
N LYS A 467 -24.71 8.92 26.19
CA LYS A 467 -24.03 10.09 26.77
C LYS A 467 -22.59 9.77 27.17
N GLN A 468 -22.38 8.62 27.79
CA GLN A 468 -21.04 8.17 28.20
C GLN A 468 -20.13 7.93 26.98
N SER A 469 -20.63 7.23 25.96
CA SER A 469 -19.89 7.00 24.71
C SER A 469 -19.58 8.31 23.99
N LEU A 470 -20.54 9.24 23.89
CA LEU A 470 -20.34 10.55 23.28
C LEU A 470 -19.28 11.37 24.02
N SER A 471 -19.29 11.36 25.36
CA SER A 471 -18.28 12.06 26.16
C SER A 471 -16.87 11.53 25.89
N LEU A 472 -16.70 10.21 25.79
CA LEU A 472 -15.40 9.59 25.48
C LEU A 472 -14.95 9.93 24.06
N ILE A 473 -15.86 9.84 23.09
CA ILE A 473 -15.61 10.11 21.68
C ILE A 473 -15.20 11.57 21.47
N LEU A 474 -15.95 12.52 21.99
CA LEU A 474 -15.70 13.96 21.79
C LEU A 474 -14.34 14.40 22.34
N GLY A 475 -13.85 13.75 23.38
CA GLY A 475 -12.51 13.99 23.94
C GLY A 475 -11.37 13.39 23.12
N ALA A 476 -11.64 12.59 22.10
CA ALA A 476 -10.65 11.81 21.35
C ALA A 476 -10.57 12.13 19.84
N ILE A 477 -11.49 12.94 19.32
CA ILE A 477 -11.56 13.28 17.90
C ILE A 477 -11.26 14.76 17.64
N ASN A 478 -10.97 15.12 16.39
CA ASN A 478 -10.66 16.51 16.05
C ASN A 478 -11.93 17.37 15.93
N THR A 479 -11.77 18.69 15.94
CA THR A 479 -12.90 19.65 15.91
C THR A 479 -13.87 19.43 14.75
N LYS A 480 -13.40 19.06 13.55
CA LYS A 480 -14.27 18.82 12.39
C LYS A 480 -15.12 17.56 12.59
N GLU A 481 -14.51 16.51 13.13
CA GLU A 481 -15.22 15.26 13.45
C GLU A 481 -16.27 15.48 14.54
N SER A 482 -15.92 16.22 15.60
CA SER A 482 -16.87 16.59 16.65
C SER A 482 -18.07 17.36 16.09
N GLN A 483 -17.84 18.33 15.21
CA GLN A 483 -18.91 19.09 14.56
C GLN A 483 -19.83 18.18 13.73
N LEU A 484 -19.28 17.23 12.98
CA LEU A 484 -20.08 16.28 12.18
C LEU A 484 -20.98 15.39 13.05
N ILE A 485 -20.45 14.85 14.15
CA ILE A 485 -21.22 14.00 15.07
C ILE A 485 -22.34 14.81 15.74
N LEU A 486 -22.01 16.00 16.24
CA LEU A 486 -22.97 16.86 16.92
C LEU A 486 -24.09 17.32 15.97
N ASN A 487 -23.76 17.66 14.72
CA ASN A 487 -24.76 18.08 13.72
C ASN A 487 -25.67 16.93 13.28
N ASN A 488 -25.13 15.72 13.11
CA ASN A 488 -25.92 14.55 12.72
C ASN A 488 -26.88 14.13 13.85
N ASN A 489 -26.47 14.24 15.12
CA ASN A 489 -27.33 13.95 16.26
C ASN A 489 -28.42 15.02 16.49
N GLN A 490 -28.22 16.28 16.04
CA GLN A 490 -29.25 17.33 16.10
C GLN A 490 -30.42 17.06 15.13
N GLN A 491 -30.19 16.31 14.05
CA GLN A 491 -31.25 15.93 13.12
C GLN A 491 -32.10 14.74 13.62
N SER A 492 -31.65 14.02 14.65
CA SER A 492 -32.28 12.79 15.15
C SER A 492 -32.80 12.86 16.60
N ALA A 493 -32.56 13.94 17.35
CA ALA A 493 -32.94 14.05 18.76
C ALA A 493 -33.86 15.24 19.08
N SER A 494 -34.80 15.03 20.01
CA SER A 494 -35.63 16.07 20.63
C SER A 494 -34.77 17.10 21.38
N GLN A 495 -35.18 18.37 21.33
CA GLN A 495 -34.42 19.57 21.75
C GLN A 495 -33.89 19.60 23.20
N GLU A 496 -34.19 18.64 24.07
CA GLU A 496 -33.79 18.64 25.48
C GLU A 496 -32.40 18.03 25.78
N ILE A 497 -31.70 17.48 24.78
CA ILE A 497 -30.38 16.81 24.98
C ILE A 497 -29.17 17.74 24.73
N TYR A 498 -29.36 18.95 24.18
CA TYR A 498 -28.27 19.84 23.77
C TYR A 498 -27.92 20.96 24.76
#